data_AF-A0A8J2V8V0-F1
#
_entry.id   AF-A0A8J2V8V0-F1
#
_cell.length_a   1.000
_cell.length_b   1.000
_cell.length_c   1.000
_cell.angle_alpha   90.00
_cell.angle_beta   90.00
_cell.angle_gamma   90.00
#
_symmetry.space_group_name_H-M   'P 1'
#
loop_
_entity.id
_entity.type
_entity.pdbx_description
1 polymer ?
#
loop_
_entity_poly.entity_id
_entity_poly.type
_entity_poly.pdbx_seq_one_letter_code
_entity_poly.pdbx_strand_id
1 'polypeptide(L)'
;MIETHWQQDEVTVFSKTHPQLRLTAFYAENEKPYSYSNITMLPKPFSLLLKELKTDVEKYCNYSFSTVLLNLYRHGKDSNGWHSDDEKELVNNPVITLLSFGAERMFHLKHKYKPELKTKITLQHGSLLIIHETTQHFRKH
;
A
#
# COMPACT_ATOMS: atom_id res chain seq x y z
N MET A 1 -11.39 8.54 20.38
CA MET A 1 -12.03 7.99 19.16
C MET A 1 -11.01 7.08 18.51
N ILE A 2 -11.35 5.81 18.26
CA ILE A 2 -10.48 4.91 17.49
C ILE A 2 -10.73 5.25 16.03
N GLU A 3 -9.80 5.98 15.41
CA GLU A 3 -10.04 6.65 14.11
C GLU A 3 -9.91 5.71 12.90
N THR A 4 -9.28 4.56 13.07
CA THR A 4 -9.02 3.61 11.98
C THR A 4 -9.42 2.20 12.38
N HIS A 5 -10.15 1.51 11.50
CA HIS A 5 -10.63 0.15 11.74
C HIS A 5 -9.59 -0.87 11.27
N TRP A 6 -8.51 -1.00 12.05
CA TRP A 6 -7.44 -1.95 11.76
C TRP A 6 -7.91 -3.41 11.83
N GLN A 7 -7.47 -4.21 10.87
CA GLN A 7 -7.68 -5.66 10.83
C GLN A 7 -6.39 -6.40 10.49
N GLN A 8 -6.33 -7.68 10.86
CA GLN A 8 -5.22 -8.57 10.51
C GLN A 8 -5.76 -9.75 9.69
N ASP A 9 -5.70 -9.63 8.38
CA ASP A 9 -6.14 -10.68 7.46
C ASP A 9 -5.13 -11.84 7.40
N GLU A 10 -5.60 -13.01 6.98
CA GLU A 10 -4.76 -14.16 6.69
C GLU A 10 -4.31 -14.14 5.22
N VAL A 11 -3.02 -14.36 4.98
CA VAL A 11 -2.45 -14.46 3.65
C VAL A 11 -1.95 -15.87 3.39
N THR A 12 -2.16 -16.38 2.18
CA THR A 12 -1.65 -17.69 1.76
C THR A 12 -0.41 -17.51 0.89
N VAL A 13 0.75 -17.93 1.39
CA VAL A 13 2.03 -17.90 0.67
C VAL A 13 2.62 -19.30 0.68
N PHE A 14 3.03 -19.82 -0.48
CA PHE A 14 3.56 -21.18 -0.63
C PHE A 14 2.66 -22.26 0.00
N SER A 15 1.35 -22.16 -0.25
CA SER A 15 0.32 -23.07 0.27
C SER A 15 0.21 -23.11 1.80
N LYS A 16 0.78 -22.13 2.50
CA LYS A 16 0.64 -21.97 3.96
C LYS A 16 -0.09 -20.67 4.27
N THR A 17 -1.15 -20.77 5.04
CA THR A 17 -1.95 -19.63 5.52
C THR A 17 -1.38 -19.15 6.85
N HIS A 18 -1.17 -17.85 6.97
CA HIS A 18 -0.70 -17.21 8.19
C HIS A 18 -1.22 -15.77 8.29
N PRO A 19 -1.32 -15.20 9.50
CA PRO A 19 -1.67 -13.79 9.66
C PRO A 19 -0.65 -12.91 8.94
N GLN A 20 -1.13 -11.92 8.20
CA GLN A 20 -0.25 -10.92 7.60
C GLN A 20 0.54 -10.20 8.70
N LEU A 21 1.83 -9.92 8.44
CA LEU A 21 2.72 -9.28 9.42
C LEU A 21 2.54 -7.76 9.45
N ARG A 22 1.30 -7.29 9.47
CA ARG A 22 0.90 -5.87 9.59
C ARG A 22 -0.59 -5.80 9.92
N LEU A 23 -1.09 -4.63 10.28
CA LEU A 23 -2.53 -4.37 10.25
C LEU A 23 -2.88 -3.57 9.00
N THR A 24 -4.05 -3.82 8.44
CA THR A 24 -4.56 -3.13 7.26
C THR A 24 -5.90 -2.48 7.54
N ALA A 25 -6.26 -1.48 6.75
CA ALA A 25 -7.62 -0.96 6.68
C ALA A 25 -7.83 -0.34 5.29
N PHE A 26 -8.92 -0.73 4.62
CA PHE A 26 -9.22 -0.31 3.25
C PHE A 26 -10.36 0.71 3.22
N TYR A 27 -10.13 1.82 2.50
CA TYR A 27 -11.10 2.89 2.34
C TYR A 27 -11.24 3.27 0.88
N ALA A 28 -12.46 3.63 0.46
CA ALA A 28 -12.73 4.03 -0.91
C ALA A 28 -13.90 5.03 -1.01
N GLU A 29 -13.97 5.74 -2.14
CA GLU A 29 -15.10 6.60 -2.52
C GLU A 29 -16.29 5.79 -3.06
N ASN A 30 -16.08 4.50 -3.36
CA ASN A 30 -17.08 3.59 -3.87
C ASN A 30 -17.11 2.29 -3.05
N GLU A 31 -18.06 1.39 -3.37
CA GLU A 31 -18.21 0.10 -2.69
C GLU A 31 -17.41 -1.04 -3.35
N LYS A 32 -16.50 -0.73 -4.29
CA LYS A 32 -15.76 -1.77 -5.01
C LYS A 32 -14.77 -2.43 -4.04
N PRO A 33 -14.81 -3.77 -3.92
CA PRO A 33 -13.82 -4.50 -3.15
C PRO A 33 -12.43 -4.34 -3.78
N TYR A 34 -11.40 -4.51 -2.96
CA TYR A 34 -10.01 -4.65 -3.41
C TYR A 34 -9.51 -6.04 -3.03
N SER A 35 -8.94 -6.76 -4.00
CA SER A 35 -8.50 -8.14 -3.77
C SER A 35 -7.03 -8.35 -4.13
N TYR A 36 -6.27 -8.89 -3.18
CA TYR A 36 -4.87 -9.27 -3.36
C TYR A 36 -4.55 -10.54 -2.56
N SER A 37 -3.65 -11.39 -3.07
CA SER A 37 -3.18 -12.58 -2.33
C SER A 37 -4.28 -13.46 -1.70
N ASN A 38 -5.40 -13.65 -2.41
CA ASN A 38 -6.63 -14.34 -1.97
C ASN A 38 -7.38 -13.69 -0.79
N ILE A 39 -7.03 -12.46 -0.43
CA ILE A 39 -7.78 -11.61 0.50
C ILE A 39 -8.70 -10.73 -0.33
N THR A 40 -9.94 -10.56 0.11
CA THR A 40 -10.88 -9.58 -0.44
C THR A 40 -11.28 -8.61 0.67
N MET A 41 -10.98 -7.32 0.46
CA MET A 41 -11.31 -6.24 1.39
C MET A 41 -12.53 -5.48 0.91
N LEU A 42 -13.50 -5.28 1.80
CA LEU A 42 -14.62 -4.38 1.56
C LEU A 42 -14.22 -2.97 2.01
N PRO A 43 -14.46 -1.92 1.18
CA PRO A 43 -14.07 -0.58 1.52
C PRO A 43 -14.93 -0.01 2.64
N LYS A 44 -14.31 0.82 3.47
CA LYS A 44 -14.99 1.74 4.39
C LYS A 44 -15.03 3.15 3.79
N PRO A 45 -16.01 3.98 4.14
CA PRO A 45 -16.02 5.37 3.72
C PRO A 45 -14.87 6.14 4.36
N PHE A 46 -14.24 7.04 3.61
CA PHE A 46 -13.18 7.92 4.10
C PHE A 46 -13.64 8.71 5.35
N SER A 47 -12.82 8.68 6.41
CA SER A 47 -12.97 9.59 7.56
C SER A 47 -12.61 11.02 7.17
N LEU A 48 -12.95 12.01 8.03
CA LEU A 48 -12.60 13.41 7.79
C LEU A 48 -11.08 13.59 7.62
N LEU A 49 -10.28 13.02 8.52
CA LEU A 49 -8.81 13.06 8.44
C LEU A 49 -8.28 12.47 7.12
N LEU A 50 -8.80 11.31 6.70
CA LEU A 50 -8.35 10.70 5.45
C LEU A 50 -8.75 11.52 4.21
N LYS A 51 -9.88 12.25 4.25
CA LYS A 51 -10.27 13.18 3.17
C LYS A 51 -9.34 14.39 3.10
N GLU A 52 -8.91 14.93 4.25
CA GLU A 52 -7.96 16.03 4.32
C GLU A 52 -6.59 15.60 3.76
N LEU A 53 -6.05 14.48 4.25
CA LEU A 53 -4.79 13.94 3.75
C LEU A 53 -4.84 13.62 2.25
N LYS A 54 -5.94 13.01 1.79
CA LYS A 54 -6.17 12.76 0.36
C LYS A 54 -6.09 14.06 -0.42
N THR A 55 -6.82 15.10 0.00
CA THR A 55 -6.85 16.40 -0.68
C THR A 55 -5.46 17.03 -0.78
N ASP A 56 -4.68 16.99 0.30
CA ASP A 56 -3.33 17.55 0.32
C ASP A 56 -2.37 16.79 -0.62
N VAL A 57 -2.45 15.45 -0.61
CA VAL A 57 -1.66 14.62 -1.52
C VAL A 57 -2.05 14.86 -2.97
N GLU A 58 -3.35 14.84 -3.30
CA GLU A 58 -3.87 15.08 -4.65
C GLU A 58 -3.40 16.44 -5.19
N LYS A 59 -3.43 17.48 -4.36
CA LYS A 59 -2.93 18.81 -4.69
C LYS A 59 -1.42 18.82 -4.93
N TYR A 60 -0.65 18.12 -4.10
CA TYR A 60 0.81 18.10 -4.20
C TYR A 60 1.31 17.34 -5.43
N CYS A 61 0.72 16.16 -5.71
CA CYS A 61 1.17 15.31 -6.81
C CYS A 61 0.41 15.53 -8.12
N ASN A 62 -0.65 16.34 -8.13
CA ASN A 62 -1.52 16.60 -9.28
C ASN A 62 -2.12 15.30 -9.87
N TYR A 63 -2.60 14.43 -8.98
CA TYR A 63 -3.34 13.20 -9.32
C TYR A 63 -4.61 13.12 -8.48
N SER A 64 -5.54 12.25 -8.87
CA SER A 64 -6.73 11.92 -8.08
C SER A 64 -6.70 10.46 -7.67
N PHE A 65 -7.11 10.17 -6.44
CA PHE A 65 -7.18 8.84 -5.87
C PHE A 65 -8.63 8.53 -5.48
N SER A 66 -9.07 7.30 -5.67
CA SER A 66 -10.43 6.88 -5.27
C SER A 66 -10.43 5.89 -4.10
N THR A 67 -9.25 5.38 -3.75
CA THR A 67 -9.06 4.35 -2.74
C THR A 67 -7.77 4.60 -1.95
N VAL A 68 -7.71 4.07 -0.72
CA VAL A 68 -6.48 4.02 0.08
C VAL A 68 -6.45 2.72 0.87
N LEU A 69 -5.30 2.03 0.83
CA LEU A 69 -4.99 0.91 1.71
C LEU A 69 -4.01 1.38 2.77
N LEU A 70 -4.47 1.46 4.01
CA LEU A 70 -3.63 1.79 5.16
C LEU A 70 -2.86 0.54 5.59
N ASN A 71 -1.58 0.73 5.91
CA ASN A 71 -0.70 -0.31 6.43
C ASN A 71 -0.07 0.17 7.74
N LEU A 72 -0.37 -0.51 8.84
CA LEU A 72 0.25 -0.26 10.14
C LEU A 72 1.25 -1.35 10.47
N TYR A 73 2.51 -0.94 10.57
CA TYR A 73 3.61 -1.78 11.06
C TYR A 73 3.85 -1.46 12.53
N ARG A 74 3.38 -2.33 13.43
CA ARG A 74 3.38 -2.09 14.89
C ARG A 74 4.78 -2.01 15.48
N HIS A 75 5.72 -2.71 14.87
CA HIS A 75 7.12 -2.83 15.30
C HIS A 75 8.02 -3.35 14.17
N GLY A 76 9.34 -3.41 14.38
CA GLY A 76 10.32 -3.86 13.39
C GLY A 76 10.17 -5.30 12.87
N LYS A 77 9.37 -6.14 13.54
CA LYS A 77 9.04 -7.50 13.06
C LYS A 77 7.86 -7.55 12.08
N ASP A 78 7.07 -6.48 11.99
CA ASP A 78 5.99 -6.38 11.01
C ASP A 78 6.61 -6.05 9.63
N SER A 79 6.13 -6.68 8.57
CA SER A 79 6.68 -6.56 7.21
C SER A 79 5.61 -6.84 6.14
N ASN A 80 5.96 -6.55 4.89
CA ASN A 80 5.22 -7.03 3.73
C ASN A 80 6.16 -7.90 2.88
N GLY A 81 5.63 -8.99 2.32
CA GLY A 81 6.40 -9.87 1.44
C GLY A 81 6.68 -9.18 0.10
N TRP A 82 7.68 -9.67 -0.63
CA TRP A 82 8.00 -9.15 -1.96
C TRP A 82 6.82 -9.29 -2.92
N HIS A 83 6.29 -8.17 -3.39
CA HIS A 83 5.12 -8.11 -4.26
C HIS A 83 5.23 -6.98 -5.29
N SER A 84 4.31 -6.98 -6.24
CA SER A 84 4.03 -5.84 -7.10
C SER A 84 2.55 -5.58 -6.97
N ASP A 85 2.14 -4.32 -7.07
CA ASP A 85 0.72 -3.98 -7.12
C ASP A 85 0.25 -4.20 -8.57
N ASP A 86 0.08 -5.47 -8.95
CA ASP A 86 -0.31 -5.91 -10.30
C ASP A 86 -1.72 -6.53 -10.34
N GLU A 87 -2.58 -6.10 -9.42
CA GLU A 87 -3.98 -6.52 -9.38
C GLU A 87 -4.74 -6.12 -10.66
N LYS A 88 -5.68 -6.97 -11.08
CA LYS A 88 -6.53 -6.72 -12.26
C LYS A 88 -7.36 -5.44 -12.17
N GLU A 89 -7.55 -4.91 -10.98
CA GLU A 89 -8.26 -3.66 -10.75
C GLU A 89 -7.38 -2.43 -11.06
N LEU A 90 -6.06 -2.62 -11.20
CA LEU A 90 -5.05 -1.60 -11.50
C LEU A 90 -4.57 -1.66 -12.97
N VAL A 91 -5.40 -2.19 -13.89
CA VAL A 91 -5.05 -2.49 -15.29
C VAL A 91 -4.57 -1.28 -16.13
N ASN A 92 -4.88 -0.05 -15.73
CA ASN A 92 -4.50 1.16 -16.47
C ASN A 92 -3.19 1.81 -15.96
N ASN A 93 -2.32 1.04 -15.30
CA ASN A 93 -1.08 1.51 -14.68
C ASN A 93 -1.29 2.75 -13.78
N PRO A 94 -2.16 2.67 -12.77
CA PRO A 94 -2.44 3.82 -11.92
C PRO A 94 -1.17 4.29 -11.22
N VAL A 95 -1.06 5.60 -11.05
CA VAL A 95 -0.05 6.18 -10.18
C VAL A 95 -0.36 5.75 -8.75
N ILE A 96 0.64 5.18 -8.08
CA ILE A 96 0.53 4.77 -6.68
C ILE A 96 1.37 5.73 -5.86
N THR A 97 0.77 6.23 -4.78
CA THR A 97 1.43 7.16 -3.87
C THR A 97 1.43 6.62 -2.45
N LEU A 98 2.60 6.65 -1.82
CA LEU A 98 2.84 6.17 -0.47
C LEU A 98 3.13 7.37 0.44
N LEU A 99 2.22 7.66 1.37
CA LEU A 99 2.42 8.64 2.44
C LEU A 99 2.76 7.90 3.74
N SER A 100 3.88 8.24 4.37
CA SER A 100 4.40 7.52 5.54
C SER A 100 4.42 8.37 6.80
N PHE A 101 4.04 7.79 7.94
CA PHE A 101 4.07 8.44 9.25
C PHE A 101 4.68 7.52 10.31
N GLY A 102 5.25 8.11 11.36
CA GLY A 102 5.87 7.36 12.45
C GLY A 102 7.33 6.98 12.18
N ALA A 103 7.73 5.80 12.66
CA ALA A 103 9.12 5.33 12.58
C ALA A 103 9.59 5.12 11.13
N GLU A 104 10.86 5.43 10.87
CA GLU A 104 11.45 5.25 9.55
C GLU A 104 11.50 3.77 9.14
N ARG A 105 11.28 3.52 7.85
CA ARG A 105 11.27 2.17 7.28
C ARG A 105 11.99 2.16 5.95
N MET A 106 12.77 1.11 5.69
CA MET A 106 13.35 0.89 4.38
C MET A 106 12.28 0.35 3.43
N PHE A 107 12.02 1.07 2.34
CA PHE A 107 11.30 0.57 1.18
C PHE A 107 12.30 -0.01 0.20
N HIS A 108 12.22 -1.32 -0.02
CA HIS A 108 13.14 -2.03 -0.89
C HIS A 108 12.50 -2.19 -2.27
N LEU A 109 13.28 -1.99 -3.32
CA LEU A 109 12.87 -2.23 -4.70
C LEU A 109 13.86 -3.19 -5.34
N LYS A 110 13.37 -4.23 -6.01
CA LYS A 110 14.21 -5.14 -6.81
C LYS A 110 13.57 -5.40 -8.17
N HIS A 111 14.38 -5.46 -9.22
CA HIS A 111 13.87 -5.79 -10.55
C HIS A 111 13.49 -7.28 -10.65
N LYS A 112 12.38 -7.60 -11.32
CA LYS A 112 11.85 -8.97 -11.49
C LYS A 112 12.81 -9.86 -12.29
N TYR A 113 13.46 -9.29 -13.31
CA TYR A 113 14.30 -10.02 -14.28
C TYR A 113 15.81 -9.76 -14.15
N LYS A 114 16.20 -8.81 -13.29
CA LYS A 114 17.58 -8.32 -13.16
C LYS A 114 17.95 -8.26 -11.68
N PRO A 115 18.28 -9.39 -11.05
CA PRO A 115 18.40 -9.51 -9.60
C PRO A 115 19.41 -8.54 -8.96
N GLU A 116 20.39 -8.09 -9.74
CA GLU A 116 21.42 -7.10 -9.37
C GLU A 116 20.86 -5.68 -9.22
N LEU A 117 19.76 -5.35 -9.91
CA LEU A 117 19.14 -4.03 -9.86
C LEU A 117 18.23 -3.92 -8.63
N LYS A 118 18.84 -3.46 -7.54
CA LYS A 118 18.16 -3.18 -6.27
C LYS A 118 18.32 -1.72 -5.87
N THR A 119 17.27 -1.17 -5.30
CA THR A 119 17.25 0.20 -4.75
C THR A 119 16.62 0.15 -3.38
N LYS A 120 17.08 1.01 -2.47
CA LYS A 120 16.48 1.19 -1.14
C LYS A 120 16.16 2.66 -0.97
N ILE A 121 14.98 2.94 -0.42
CA ILE A 121 14.51 4.28 -0.13
C ILE A 121 14.11 4.31 1.34
N THR A 122 14.63 5.26 2.10
CA THR A 122 14.19 5.49 3.48
C THR A 122 12.89 6.27 3.46
N LEU A 123 11.80 5.67 3.92
CA LEU A 123 10.54 6.36 4.14
C LEU A 123 10.56 6.96 5.54
N GLN A 124 10.71 8.29 5.60
CA GLN A 124 10.71 9.08 6.83
C GLN A 124 9.29 9.49 7.22
N HIS A 125 9.13 9.96 8.46
CA HIS A 125 7.88 10.59 8.88
C HIS A 125 7.53 11.77 7.96
N GLY A 126 6.30 11.78 7.44
CA GLY A 126 5.79 12.81 6.53
C GLY A 126 6.28 12.68 5.08
N SER A 127 7.05 11.62 4.75
CA SER A 127 7.54 11.42 3.38
C SER A 127 6.43 10.93 2.45
N LEU A 128 6.49 11.42 1.20
CA LEU A 128 5.63 11.03 0.09
C LEU A 128 6.49 10.39 -1.00
N LEU A 129 6.20 9.14 -1.37
CA LEU A 129 6.83 8.44 -2.48
C LEU A 129 5.81 8.18 -3.58
N ILE A 130 6.10 8.66 -4.79
CA ILE A 130 5.28 8.42 -5.99
C ILE A 130 5.91 7.28 -6.80
N ILE A 131 5.13 6.25 -7.07
CA ILE A 131 5.51 5.11 -7.90
C ILE A 131 4.78 5.25 -9.24
N HIS A 132 5.55 5.51 -10.29
CA HIS A 132 5.02 5.68 -11.63
C HIS A 132 4.61 4.35 -12.27
N GLU A 133 3.60 4.47 -13.14
CA GLU A 133 2.91 3.49 -13.98
C GLU A 133 3.67 2.19 -14.29
N THR A 134 4.87 2.28 -14.87
CA THR A 134 5.61 1.11 -15.36
C THR A 134 6.41 0.38 -14.29
N THR A 135 6.52 0.95 -13.09
CA THR A 135 7.37 0.40 -12.02
C THR A 135 6.89 -0.98 -11.60
N GLN A 136 5.57 -1.17 -11.46
CA GLN A 136 4.98 -2.43 -11.00
C GLN A 136 5.17 -3.57 -11.99
N HIS A 137 5.36 -3.27 -13.29
CA HIS A 137 5.64 -4.29 -14.31
C HIS A 137 7.01 -4.92 -14.12
N PHE A 138 8.01 -4.13 -13.73
CA PHE A 138 9.41 -4.56 -13.73
C PHE A 138 10.00 -4.71 -12.34
N ARG A 139 9.36 -4.20 -11.28
CA ARG A 139 9.90 -4.21 -9.92
C ARG A 139 8.95 -4.86 -8.93
N LYS A 140 9.53 -5.55 -7.95
CA LYS A 140 8.89 -5.92 -6.69
C LYS A 140 9.37 -5.00 -5.59
N HIS A 141 8.51 -4.75 -4.62
CA HIS A 141 8.83 -4.05 -3.39
C HIS A 141 8.36 -4.81 -2.15
#